data_AF-A0A366E9Y0-F1
#
_entry.id   AF-A0A366E9Y0-F1
#
_cell.length_a   1.000
_cell.length_b   1.000
_cell.length_c   1.000
_cell.angle_alpha   90.00
_cell.angle_beta   90.00
_cell.angle_gamma   90.00
#
_symmetry.space_group_name_H-M   'P 1'
#
loop_
_entity.id
_entity.type
_entity.pdbx_description
1 polymer ?
#
loop_
_entity_poly.entity_id
_entity_poly.type
_entity_poly.pdbx_seq_one_letter_code
_entity_poly.pdbx_strand_id
1 'polypeptide(L)'
;MRCRFLLASAFFLLPVSAMALDNDEELRLNLPHGEVIIGINQVEGEGLVIHAGGDKELLMDSAYMPEVMTTYEDSVLLQLAMGGNACPATYVWLTYDGKDLRASKEFGTCLESGELKKTDGFPAFIMDDGDSASQQIRYDYDGKTIKETKLTR
;
A
#
# COMPACT_ATOMS: atom_id res chain seq x y z
N MET A 1 -2.11 -78.04 -4.75
CA MET A 1 -2.80 -77.56 -3.54
C MET A 1 -3.20 -76.11 -3.74
N ARG A 2 -4.46 -75.78 -3.44
CA ARG A 2 -5.13 -74.49 -3.62
C ARG A 2 -5.19 -73.71 -2.29
N CYS A 3 -5.47 -72.41 -2.43
CA CYS A 3 -6.08 -71.46 -1.47
C CYS A 3 -5.13 -70.80 -0.45
N ARG A 4 -4.94 -69.47 -0.43
CA ARG A 4 -5.81 -68.26 -0.36
C ARG A 4 -6.06 -67.79 1.09
N PHE A 5 -6.11 -66.46 1.22
CA PHE A 5 -6.46 -65.59 2.37
C PHE A 5 -5.28 -65.25 3.31
N LEU A 6 -5.07 -64.01 3.76
CA LEU A 6 -5.94 -62.83 3.93
C LEU A 6 -5.12 -61.52 3.81
N LEU A 7 -5.71 -60.48 3.20
CA LEU A 7 -5.27 -59.08 3.32
C LEU A 7 -5.39 -58.61 4.77
N ALA A 8 -4.41 -57.85 5.25
CA ALA A 8 -4.58 -56.94 6.37
C ALA A 8 -4.14 -55.54 5.93
N SER A 9 -5.12 -54.70 5.61
CA SER A 9 -4.95 -53.27 5.40
C SER A 9 -4.58 -52.61 6.72
N ALA A 10 -3.37 -52.06 6.81
CA ALA A 10 -3.01 -51.09 7.84
C ALA A 10 -2.95 -49.70 7.20
N PHE A 11 -4.04 -48.96 7.37
CA PHE A 11 -4.09 -47.52 7.17
C PHE A 11 -3.15 -46.88 8.20
N PHE A 12 -1.95 -46.50 7.79
CA PHE A 12 -1.16 -45.52 8.54
C PHE A 12 -1.48 -44.14 7.97
N LEU A 13 -2.37 -43.45 8.67
CA LEU A 13 -2.55 -42.00 8.61
C LEU A 13 -1.22 -41.35 8.98
N LEU A 14 -0.45 -40.92 7.98
CA LEU A 14 0.60 -39.94 8.21
C LEU A 14 -0.06 -38.56 8.36
N PRO A 15 0.39 -37.77 9.34
CA PRO A 15 -0.21 -36.48 9.65
C PRO A 15 -0.13 -35.56 8.43
N VAL A 16 -1.24 -34.86 8.17
CA VAL A 16 -1.26 -33.65 7.36
C VAL A 16 -0.16 -32.75 7.88
N SER A 17 0.90 -32.56 7.09
CA SER A 17 1.81 -31.45 7.32
C SER A 17 0.94 -30.20 7.31
N ALA A 18 0.88 -29.52 8.45
CA ALA A 18 0.32 -28.20 8.56
C ALA A 18 0.96 -27.36 7.45
N MET A 19 0.16 -26.91 6.49
CA MET A 19 0.58 -25.83 5.61
C MET A 19 0.77 -24.63 6.53
N ALA A 20 2.02 -24.24 6.77
CA ALA A 20 2.29 -22.88 7.18
C ALA A 20 1.69 -21.99 6.08
N LEU A 21 0.65 -21.24 6.43
CA LEU A 21 0.19 -20.15 5.59
C LEU A 21 1.27 -19.07 5.70
N ASP A 22 2.07 -18.89 4.65
CA ASP A 22 2.84 -17.67 4.46
C ASP A 22 1.83 -16.51 4.47
N ASN A 23 1.71 -15.82 5.60
CA ASN A 23 1.04 -14.52 5.67
C ASN A 23 2.10 -13.44 5.39
N ASP A 24 2.76 -13.53 4.23
CA ASP A 24 3.71 -12.55 3.72
C ASP A 24 2.94 -11.35 3.10
N GLU A 25 2.03 -10.73 3.85
CA GLU A 25 1.37 -9.48 3.45
C GLU A 25 2.24 -8.29 3.82
N GLU A 26 3.48 -8.27 3.30
CA GLU A 26 4.37 -7.12 3.37
C GLU A 26 4.62 -6.56 1.96
N LEU A 27 4.48 -5.25 1.82
CA LEU A 27 4.95 -4.50 0.66
C LEU A 27 6.36 -3.96 0.96
N ARG A 28 7.34 -4.45 0.22
CA ARG A 28 8.75 -4.03 0.34
C ARG A 28 9.13 -3.07 -0.78
N LEU A 29 9.61 -1.90 -0.42
CA LEU A 29 9.97 -0.82 -1.33
C LEU A 29 11.46 -0.50 -1.20
N ASN A 30 12.18 -0.53 -2.31
CA ASN A 30 13.59 -0.12 -2.36
C ASN A 30 13.68 1.36 -2.73
N LEU A 31 13.90 2.22 -1.74
CA LEU A 31 14.16 3.64 -1.94
C LEU A 31 15.67 3.93 -1.88
N PRO A 32 16.16 5.08 -2.40
CA PRO A 32 17.59 5.37 -2.49
C PRO A 32 18.36 5.25 -1.16
N HIS A 33 17.70 5.50 -0.04
CA HIS A 33 18.31 5.46 1.29
C HIS A 33 18.06 4.15 2.07
N GLY A 34 17.37 3.19 1.49
CA GLY A 34 17.16 1.87 2.09
C GLY A 34 15.79 1.28 1.81
N GLU A 35 15.58 0.09 2.35
CA GLU A 35 14.30 -0.62 2.29
C GLU A 35 13.27 0.07 3.21
N VAL A 36 12.06 0.21 2.68
CA VAL A 36 10.86 0.55 3.43
C VAL A 36 9.92 -0.65 3.36
N ILE A 37 9.46 -1.13 4.51
CA ILE A 37 8.58 -2.29 4.63
C ILE A 37 7.23 -1.80 5.15
N ILE A 38 6.15 -2.10 4.44
CA ILE A 38 4.78 -1.79 4.83
C ILE A 38 4.05 -3.10 5.12
N GLY A 39 3.54 -3.26 6.32
CA GLY A 39 2.77 -4.44 6.76
C GLY A 39 1.44 -4.05 7.39
N ILE A 40 0.51 -4.99 7.50
CA ILE A 40 -0.74 -4.78 8.24
C ILE A 40 -0.46 -4.94 9.75
N ASN A 41 -0.91 -4.00 10.57
CA ASN A 41 -0.79 -4.11 12.03
C ASN A 41 -1.79 -5.14 12.57
N GLN A 42 -1.29 -6.35 12.86
CA GLN A 42 -2.10 -7.45 13.40
C GLN A 42 -2.28 -7.40 14.92
N VAL A 43 -1.58 -6.50 15.62
CA VAL A 43 -1.55 -6.47 17.10
C VAL A 43 -2.63 -5.55 17.65
N GLU A 44 -2.76 -4.34 17.11
CA GLU A 44 -3.70 -3.35 17.64
C GLU A 44 -5.05 -3.35 16.93
N GLY A 45 -5.14 -4.03 15.77
CA GLY A 45 -6.34 -4.11 14.97
C GLY A 45 -6.58 -2.79 14.22
N GLU A 46 -6.48 -2.87 12.90
CA GLU A 46 -6.65 -1.78 11.92
C GLU A 46 -5.39 -0.91 11.75
N GLY A 47 -5.01 -0.66 10.48
CA GLY A 47 -3.87 0.16 10.12
C GLY A 47 -2.70 -0.60 9.48
N LEU A 48 -1.83 0.18 8.85
CA LEU A 48 -0.53 -0.24 8.32
C LEU A 48 0.57 0.21 9.29
N VAL A 49 1.55 -0.67 9.48
CA VAL A 49 2.82 -0.35 10.10
C VAL A 49 3.90 -0.27 9.03
N ILE A 50 4.68 0.82 9.06
CA ILE A 50 5.70 1.11 8.06
C ILE A 50 7.04 1.21 8.79
N HIS A 51 8.02 0.41 8.37
CA HIS A 51 9.36 0.40 8.94
C HIS A 51 10.42 0.83 7.92
N ALA A 52 11.43 1.57 8.38
CA ALA A 52 12.60 1.93 7.59
C ALA A 52 13.83 2.12 8.49
N GLY A 53 15.04 1.95 7.93
CA GLY A 53 16.30 2.28 8.63
C GLY A 53 16.61 1.47 9.90
N GLY A 54 15.81 0.45 10.22
CA GLY A 54 15.96 -0.42 11.40
C GLY A 54 15.40 0.15 12.71
N ASP A 55 15.17 1.46 12.79
CA ASP A 55 14.65 2.13 13.99
C ASP A 55 13.46 3.06 13.73
N LYS A 56 13.06 3.26 12.46
CA LYS A 56 11.93 4.13 12.10
C LYS A 56 10.66 3.31 11.97
N GLU A 57 9.59 3.88 12.51
CA GLU A 57 8.25 3.34 12.43
C GLU A 57 7.27 4.48 12.18
N LEU A 58 6.29 4.22 11.32
CA LEU A 58 5.16 5.11 11.07
C LEU A 58 3.88 4.26 11.01
N LEU A 59 2.83 4.74 11.65
CA LEU A 59 1.49 4.17 11.54
C LEU A 59 0.67 4.94 10.51
N MET A 60 -0.07 4.22 9.69
CA MET A 60 -0.95 4.79 8.67
C MET A 60 -2.32 4.13 8.76
N ASP A 61 -3.38 4.93 8.67
CA ASP A 61 -4.75 4.45 8.78
C ASP A 61 -5.21 3.85 7.45
N SER A 62 -5.09 2.52 7.32
CA SER A 62 -5.63 1.76 6.21
C SER A 62 -5.81 0.30 6.63
N ALA A 63 -6.96 -0.27 6.28
CA ALA A 63 -7.24 -1.69 6.52
C ALA A 63 -6.66 -2.61 5.43
N TYR A 64 -6.12 -2.04 4.35
CA TYR A 64 -5.64 -2.77 3.18
C TYR A 64 -4.23 -2.35 2.79
N MET A 65 -3.49 -3.28 2.19
CA MET A 65 -2.18 -2.98 1.59
C MET A 65 -2.33 -1.93 0.49
N PRO A 66 -1.47 -0.90 0.43
CA PRO A 66 -1.61 0.17 -0.55
C PRO A 66 -1.06 -0.25 -1.91
N GLU A 67 -1.53 0.42 -2.97
CA GLU A 67 -0.97 0.29 -4.32
C GLU A 67 0.12 1.34 -4.54
N VAL A 68 1.23 0.94 -5.16
CA VAL A 68 2.33 1.84 -5.52
C VAL A 68 2.04 2.48 -6.86
N MET A 69 1.78 3.79 -6.85
CA MET A 69 1.47 4.54 -8.08
C MET A 69 2.74 5.01 -8.80
N THR A 70 3.71 5.52 -8.05
CA THR A 70 4.99 5.96 -8.59
C THR A 70 6.04 6.14 -7.50
N THR A 71 7.32 6.14 -7.89
CA THR A 71 8.44 6.55 -7.04
C THR A 71 9.12 7.78 -7.63
N TYR A 72 9.57 8.68 -6.77
CA TYR A 72 10.34 9.86 -7.14
C TYR A 72 11.30 10.23 -6.03
N GLU A 73 12.60 10.25 -6.34
CA GLU A 73 13.67 10.44 -5.37
C GLU A 73 13.48 9.51 -4.16
N ASP A 74 13.40 10.09 -2.96
CA ASP A 74 13.27 9.40 -1.69
C ASP A 74 11.80 9.11 -1.31
N SER A 75 10.88 9.27 -2.25
CA SER A 75 9.45 9.20 -1.98
C SER A 75 8.72 8.25 -2.91
N VAL A 76 7.60 7.73 -2.41
CA VAL A 76 6.66 6.88 -3.13
C VAL A 76 5.26 7.44 -2.97
N LEU A 77 4.52 7.52 -4.08
CA LEU A 77 3.09 7.81 -4.04
C LEU A 77 2.33 6.51 -3.88
N LEU A 78 1.55 6.42 -2.82
CA LEU A 78 0.72 5.29 -2.47
C LEU A 78 -0.75 5.66 -2.68
N GLN A 79 -1.52 4.71 -3.23
CA GLN A 79 -2.97 4.74 -3.22
C GLN A 79 -3.48 3.87 -2.07
N LEU A 80 -4.26 4.47 -1.18
CA LEU A 80 -4.85 3.82 -0.02
C LEU A 80 -6.32 3.49 -0.32
N ALA A 81 -6.72 2.24 -0.11
CA ALA A 81 -8.13 1.86 -0.17
C ALA A 81 -8.77 2.11 1.21
N MET A 82 -9.83 2.92 1.27
CA MET A 82 -10.47 3.27 2.56
C MET A 82 -11.51 2.23 3.02
N GLY A 83 -11.87 1.26 2.18
CA GLY A 83 -12.92 0.28 2.49
C GLY A 83 -14.33 0.88 2.53
N GLY A 84 -15.33 0.04 2.26
CA GLY A 84 -16.74 0.46 2.25
C GLY A 84 -17.17 1.26 1.01
N ASN A 85 -18.37 1.87 1.08
CA ASN A 85 -19.02 2.51 -0.07
C ASN A 85 -18.85 4.04 -0.12
N ALA A 86 -18.11 4.64 0.81
CA ALA A 86 -18.10 6.10 0.99
C ALA A 86 -16.99 6.82 0.20
N CYS A 87 -15.82 6.21 0.05
CA CYS A 87 -14.69 6.79 -0.65
C CYS A 87 -13.78 5.64 -1.10
N PRO A 88 -13.63 5.38 -2.41
CA PRO A 88 -12.94 4.20 -2.88
C PRO A 88 -11.42 4.27 -2.69
N ALA A 89 -10.81 5.46 -2.80
CA ALA A 89 -9.38 5.63 -2.58
C ALA A 89 -8.97 7.05 -2.16
N THR A 90 -7.90 7.15 -1.37
CA THR A 90 -7.10 8.36 -1.13
C THR A 90 -5.65 8.10 -1.51
N TYR A 91 -4.83 9.16 -1.51
CA TYR A 91 -3.44 9.10 -1.90
C TYR A 91 -2.54 9.72 -0.85
N VAL A 92 -1.33 9.19 -0.70
CA VAL A 92 -0.34 9.71 0.25
C VAL A 92 1.06 9.57 -0.32
N TRP A 93 1.91 10.58 -0.09
CA TRP A 93 3.34 10.44 -0.33
C TRP A 93 4.01 9.93 0.93
N LEU A 94 4.73 8.82 0.82
CA LEU A 94 5.61 8.30 1.86
C LEU A 94 7.06 8.62 1.47
N THR A 95 7.83 9.21 2.38
CA THR A 95 9.22 9.62 2.13
C THR A 95 10.15 9.01 3.17
N TYR A 96 11.27 8.44 2.71
CA TYR A 96 12.38 8.01 3.55
C TYR A 96 13.71 8.52 3.00
N ASP A 97 14.27 9.54 3.65
CA ASP A 97 15.49 10.25 3.22
C ASP A 97 16.77 9.76 3.95
N GLY A 98 16.68 8.59 4.58
CA GLY A 98 17.77 8.00 5.38
C GLY A 98 17.90 8.58 6.79
N LYS A 99 17.24 9.71 7.09
CA LYS A 99 17.21 10.29 8.45
C LYS A 99 15.82 10.19 9.07
N ASP A 100 14.80 10.38 8.25
CA ASP A 100 13.41 10.46 8.69
C ASP A 100 12.49 9.63 7.79
N LEU A 101 11.45 9.07 8.41
CA LEU A 101 10.35 8.35 7.75
C LEU A 101 9.06 9.12 8.01
N ARG A 102 8.43 9.63 6.95
CA ARG A 102 7.25 10.50 7.06
C ARG A 102 6.26 10.26 5.96
N ALA A 103 4.99 10.51 6.25
CA ALA A 103 3.93 10.60 5.26
C ALA A 103 3.44 12.05 5.11
N SER A 104 3.01 12.42 3.90
CA SER A 104 2.22 13.62 3.68
C SER A 104 0.84 13.50 4.34
N LYS A 105 0.07 14.58 4.34
CA LYS A 105 -1.38 14.45 4.51
C LYS A 105 -1.95 13.62 3.35
N GLU A 106 -2.98 12.83 3.63
CA GLU A 106 -3.79 12.19 2.60
C GLU A 106 -4.50 13.23 1.74
N PHE A 107 -4.68 12.93 0.46
CA PHE A 107 -5.34 13.80 -0.51
C PHE A 107 -6.11 12.98 -1.57
N GLY A 108 -6.96 13.65 -2.36
CA GLY A 108 -7.78 13.03 -3.41
C GLY A 108 -9.27 13.35 -3.28
N THR A 109 -10.08 12.92 -4.26
CA THR A 109 -11.51 13.28 -4.39
C THR A 109 -12.49 12.11 -4.27
N CYS A 110 -12.17 11.03 -3.57
CA CYS A 110 -12.98 9.80 -3.58
C CYS A 110 -13.23 9.23 -4.98
N LEU A 111 -12.35 9.54 -5.92
CA LEU A 111 -12.32 8.92 -7.24
C LEU A 111 -11.13 7.96 -7.28
N GLU A 112 -11.28 6.86 -8.01
CA GLU A 112 -10.26 5.80 -8.07
C GLU A 112 -9.08 6.12 -8.99
N SER A 113 -9.16 7.22 -9.75
CA SER A 113 -8.20 7.49 -10.80
C SER A 113 -7.80 8.96 -10.89
N GLY A 114 -6.51 9.17 -11.11
CA GLY A 114 -5.91 10.43 -11.53
C GLY A 114 -4.76 10.18 -12.49
N GLU A 115 -4.18 11.25 -13.02
CA GLU A 115 -3.03 11.21 -13.91
C GLU A 115 -1.82 11.86 -13.24
N LEU A 116 -0.66 11.19 -13.34
CA LEU A 116 0.62 11.77 -12.98
C LEU A 116 1.19 12.56 -14.15
N LYS A 117 1.40 13.87 -13.95
CA LYS A 117 2.10 14.75 -14.89
C LYS A 117 3.52 15.02 -14.40
N LYS A 118 4.50 14.81 -15.28
CA LYS A 118 5.89 15.21 -15.01
C LYS A 118 5.99 16.72 -14.85
N THR A 119 6.79 17.16 -13.89
CA THR A 119 7.15 18.57 -13.68
C THR A 119 8.66 18.70 -13.53
N ASP A 120 9.17 19.92 -13.34
CA ASP A 120 10.60 20.15 -13.04
C ASP A 120 11.00 19.66 -11.63
N GLY A 121 10.02 19.32 -10.78
CA GLY A 121 10.21 18.67 -9.49
C GLY A 121 9.38 17.39 -9.37
N PHE A 122 8.75 17.17 -8.21
CA PHE A 122 7.86 16.04 -8.01
C PHE A 122 6.74 16.00 -9.06
N PRO A 123 6.32 14.79 -9.50
CA PRO A 123 5.16 14.65 -10.36
C PRO A 123 3.92 15.28 -9.72
N ALA A 124 3.17 16.03 -10.51
CA ALA A 124 1.87 16.54 -10.08
C ALA A 124 0.82 15.45 -10.31
N PHE A 125 -0.03 15.20 -9.32
CA PHE A 125 -1.16 14.29 -9.46
C PHE A 125 -2.42 15.08 -9.79
N ILE A 126 -3.11 14.72 -10.87
CA ILE A 126 -4.29 15.44 -11.35
C ILE A 126 -5.49 14.51 -11.35
N MET A 127 -6.54 14.89 -10.65
CA MET A 127 -7.79 14.13 -10.58
C MET A 127 -8.96 14.98 -11.05
N ASP A 128 -10.07 14.34 -11.40
CA ASP A 128 -11.32 15.06 -11.63
C ASP A 128 -11.90 15.55 -10.29
N ASP A 129 -12.56 16.71 -10.32
CA ASP A 129 -13.35 17.18 -9.19
C ASP A 129 -14.65 16.35 -9.17
N GLY A 130 -14.83 15.53 -8.13
CA GLY A 130 -16.00 14.66 -7.99
C GLY A 130 -17.34 15.41 -8.02
N ASP A 131 -17.32 16.70 -7.67
CA ASP A 131 -18.50 17.56 -7.69
C ASP A 131 -18.72 18.28 -9.02
N SER A 132 -17.75 18.27 -9.94
CA SER A 132 -17.80 19.05 -11.18
C SER A 132 -17.00 18.42 -12.32
N ALA A 133 -17.72 17.85 -13.30
CA ALA A 133 -17.13 17.22 -14.49
C ALA A 133 -16.28 18.15 -15.38
N SER A 134 -16.39 19.48 -15.23
CA SER A 134 -15.57 20.47 -15.96
C SER A 134 -14.34 20.94 -15.17
N GLN A 135 -14.14 20.43 -13.96
CA GLN A 135 -13.03 20.82 -13.09
C GLN A 135 -12.13 19.64 -12.79
N GLN A 136 -10.85 19.96 -12.61
CA GLN A 136 -9.85 19.01 -12.13
C GLN A 136 -9.16 19.62 -10.91
N ILE A 137 -8.59 18.78 -10.06
CA ILE A 137 -7.76 19.19 -8.95
C ILE A 137 -6.35 18.68 -9.20
N ARG A 138 -5.39 19.60 -9.18
CA ARG A 138 -3.96 19.30 -9.20
C ARG A 138 -3.41 19.31 -7.79
N TYR A 139 -2.71 18.24 -7.43
CA TYR A 139 -1.98 18.06 -6.19
C TYR A 139 -0.49 18.12 -6.48
N ASP A 140 0.18 19.14 -5.97
CA ASP A 140 1.62 19.30 -6.05
C ASP A 140 2.25 18.94 -4.71
N TYR A 141 3.19 17.99 -4.72
CA TYR A 141 4.00 17.64 -3.56
C TYR A 141 5.37 18.33 -3.64
N ASP A 142 5.85 18.89 -2.52
CA ASP A 142 7.16 19.56 -2.45
C ASP A 142 8.23 18.77 -1.66
N GLY A 143 7.97 17.49 -1.37
CA GLY A 143 8.80 16.66 -0.50
C GLY A 143 8.40 16.71 0.98
N LYS A 144 7.39 17.53 1.33
CA LYS A 144 6.86 17.64 2.69
C LYS A 144 5.35 17.88 2.77
N THR A 145 4.79 18.71 1.90
CA THR A 145 3.41 19.16 1.95
C THR A 145 2.72 19.05 0.59
N ILE A 146 1.40 18.88 0.62
CA ILE A 146 0.54 18.84 -0.56
C ILE A 146 -0.10 20.22 -0.72
N LYS A 147 0.00 20.76 -1.94
CA LYS A 147 -0.74 21.94 -2.36
C LYS A 147 -1.78 21.57 -3.39
N GLU A 148 -3.02 21.95 -3.12
CA GLU A 148 -4.16 21.73 -4.01
C GLU A 148 -4.41 22.96 -4.87
N THR A 149 -4.65 22.75 -6.17
CA THR A 149 -5.02 23.80 -7.12
C THR A 149 -6.16 23.32 -7.99
N LYS A 150 -7.30 24.04 -7.97
CA LYS A 150 -8.40 23.78 -8.90
C LYS A 150 -8.03 24.26 -10.30
N LEU A 151 -8.28 23.39 -11.28
CA LEU A 151 -8.09 23.62 -12.71
C LEU A 151 -9.45 23.64 -13.39
N THR A 152 -9.60 24.52 -14.38
CA THR A 152 -10.74 24.49 -15.31
C THR A 152 -10.28 23.79 -16.58
N ARG A 153 -11.06 22.81 -17.05
CA ARG A 153 -10.81 22.15 -18.35
C ARG A 153 -11.03 23.10 -19.53
#